data_AF-A7E1Z2-F1
#
_entry.id   AF-A7E1Z2-F1
#
_cell.length_a   1.000
_cell.length_b   1.000
_cell.length_c   1.000
_cell.angle_alpha   90.00
_cell.angle_beta   90.00
_cell.angle_gamma   90.00
#
_symmetry.space_group_name_H-M   'P 1'
#
loop_
_entity.id
_entity.type
_entity.pdbx_description
1 polymer ?
#
loop_
_entity_poly.entity_id
_entity_poly.type
_entity_poly.pdbx_seq_one_letter_code
_entity_poly.pdbx_strand_id
1 'polypeptide(L)'
;QRVPAAVWFGPNSCRDRREQRTLIRFKTTLMNTLMDVLRHRPGWVEVKDEGEWDFYWCDVSWLRENFDHTYMDEHVRISHFRNHYEVARSQGKGIFLFRRLKDIMDWRKGTSGKKPTGVETQPARANMNPSGSHDTRSSDDQKDDLPVENYVAQRYVENPYLIGGRKFDLRVYVLVMSYIPLRAWLYRDGFARFSNTRFTLNSIDDHYVHLTNVAVQKTSPDYHLKKGCKWMLQRFRQYLASKHGPKAVETLFSDMDNIFIKSLQSVQKVIISDKHCFELYGYDILIDQDLKPWLLEVNASPSLTASSQEDYELKTCLLEDTLHVVDMEARLTGKEKRVGGFDLMWNDGPVSREDGPSDLSGMGNFVTNTHLGTLSQTGSEWERNIIGSGGGLGPLGRAV
;
A
#
# COMPACT_ATOMS: atom_id res chain seq x y z
N GLN A 1 -55.45 22.77 -40.40
CA GLN A 1 -55.57 22.21 -39.04
C GLN A 1 -54.61 21.03 -38.95
N ARG A 2 -53.56 21.12 -38.11
CA ARG A 2 -52.61 20.02 -37.87
C ARG A 2 -53.06 19.27 -36.62
N VAL A 3 -53.31 17.98 -36.75
CA VAL A 3 -53.62 17.07 -35.65
C VAL A 3 -52.30 16.68 -34.96
N PRO A 4 -52.19 16.67 -33.63
CA PRO A 4 -51.00 16.14 -32.97
C PRO A 4 -51.07 14.60 -32.91
N ALA A 5 -50.02 13.93 -33.40
CA ALA A 5 -49.82 12.50 -33.18
C ALA A 5 -48.96 12.29 -31.92
N ALA A 6 -49.47 11.51 -30.97
CA ALA A 6 -48.72 11.08 -29.80
C ALA A 6 -47.91 9.82 -30.14
N VAL A 7 -46.58 9.88 -30.01
CA VAL A 7 -45.69 8.72 -30.13
C VAL A 7 -45.53 8.12 -28.74
N TRP A 8 -46.09 6.92 -28.54
CA TRP A 8 -45.83 6.12 -27.35
C TRP A 8 -44.48 5.42 -27.48
N PHE A 9 -43.50 5.82 -26.66
CA PHE A 9 -42.34 4.99 -26.41
C PHE A 9 -42.74 3.93 -25.36
N GLY A 10 -42.81 2.67 -25.78
CA GLY A 10 -42.91 1.55 -24.85
C GLY A 10 -41.70 1.52 -23.90
N PRO A 11 -41.77 0.83 -22.75
CA PRO A 11 -40.66 0.74 -21.83
C PRO A 11 -39.49 0.07 -22.54
N ASN A 12 -38.48 0.87 -22.93
CA ASN A 12 -37.22 0.33 -23.38
C ASN A 12 -36.67 -0.52 -22.25
N SER A 13 -36.51 -1.80 -22.55
CA SER A 13 -35.90 -2.82 -21.72
C SER A 13 -34.50 -2.39 -21.29
N CYS A 14 -34.42 -1.71 -20.14
CA CYS A 14 -33.18 -1.34 -19.47
C CYS A 14 -32.48 -2.56 -18.81
N ARG A 15 -32.65 -3.78 -19.37
CA ARG A 15 -32.13 -5.03 -18.82
C ARG A 15 -31.16 -5.82 -19.70
N ASP A 16 -30.92 -5.43 -20.95
CA ASP A 16 -30.09 -6.22 -21.88
C ASP A 16 -28.79 -5.52 -22.36
N ARG A 17 -28.03 -4.95 -21.43
CA ARG A 17 -26.58 -4.66 -21.64
C ARG A 17 -25.71 -5.18 -20.50
N ARG A 18 -26.12 -6.26 -19.86
CA ARG A 18 -25.26 -7.07 -19.00
C ARG A 18 -24.87 -8.33 -19.76
N GLU A 19 -24.29 -8.17 -20.95
CA GLU A 19 -23.47 -9.25 -21.48
C GLU A 19 -22.28 -9.39 -20.54
N GLN A 20 -22.35 -10.46 -19.77
CA GLN A 20 -21.37 -10.93 -18.84
C GLN A 20 -20.03 -11.04 -19.58
N ARG A 21 -19.13 -10.06 -19.41
CA ARG A 21 -17.77 -10.19 -19.91
C ARG A 21 -17.18 -11.40 -19.22
N THR A 22 -17.09 -12.50 -19.96
CA THR A 22 -16.73 -13.81 -19.41
C THR A 22 -15.29 -13.86 -18.93
N LEU A 23 -14.45 -12.91 -19.36
CA LEU A 23 -13.03 -12.82 -19.01
C LEU A 23 -12.64 -11.35 -18.78
N ILE A 24 -11.93 -11.09 -17.68
CA ILE A 24 -11.29 -9.80 -17.36
C ILE A 24 -9.87 -9.84 -17.90
N ARG A 25 -9.53 -8.89 -18.77
CA ARG A 25 -8.18 -8.77 -19.34
C ARG A 25 -7.31 -7.94 -18.40
N PHE A 26 -6.21 -8.49 -17.91
CA PHE A 26 -5.28 -7.76 -17.06
C PHE A 26 -3.93 -7.50 -17.73
N LYS A 27 -3.30 -6.39 -17.35
CA LYS A 27 -1.94 -6.02 -17.71
C LYS A 27 -1.14 -5.75 -16.45
N THR A 28 0.12 -6.19 -16.42
CA THR A 28 1.12 -5.74 -15.44
C THR A 28 2.53 -6.05 -15.94
N THR A 29 3.49 -5.20 -15.62
CA THR A 29 4.92 -5.39 -15.89
C THR A 29 5.64 -5.99 -14.68
N LEU A 30 4.96 -6.09 -13.53
CA LEU A 30 5.55 -6.51 -12.27
C LEU A 30 5.67 -8.03 -12.20
N MET A 31 6.89 -8.56 -12.12
CA MET A 31 7.15 -10.00 -11.96
C MET A 31 7.34 -10.36 -10.48
N ASN A 32 6.26 -10.27 -9.70
CA ASN A 32 6.25 -10.55 -8.27
C ASN A 32 4.93 -11.25 -7.85
N THR A 33 4.64 -11.35 -6.55
CA THR A 33 3.45 -12.02 -6.00
C THR A 33 2.14 -11.55 -6.63
N LEU A 34 2.06 -10.31 -7.10
CA LEU A 34 0.89 -9.81 -7.85
C LEU A 34 0.65 -10.57 -9.15
N MET A 35 1.70 -10.85 -9.92
CA MET A 35 1.57 -11.60 -11.17
C MET A 35 1.03 -13.00 -10.90
N ASP A 36 1.49 -13.63 -9.83
CA ASP A 36 0.98 -14.95 -9.41
C ASP A 36 -0.52 -14.86 -9.09
N VAL A 37 -0.93 -13.87 -8.29
CA VAL A 37 -2.34 -13.66 -7.93
C VAL A 37 -3.21 -13.44 -9.17
N LEU A 38 -2.78 -12.55 -10.09
CA LEU A 38 -3.54 -12.24 -11.30
C LEU A 38 -3.66 -13.46 -12.23
N ARG A 39 -2.60 -14.26 -12.38
CA ARG A 39 -2.61 -15.47 -13.22
C ARG A 39 -3.45 -16.60 -12.65
N HIS A 40 -3.53 -16.73 -11.33
CA HIS A 40 -4.32 -17.79 -10.69
C HIS A 40 -5.78 -17.39 -10.44
N ARG A 41 -6.13 -16.11 -10.62
CA ARG A 41 -7.50 -15.63 -10.43
C ARG A 41 -8.42 -16.15 -11.54
N PRO A 42 -9.48 -16.90 -11.21
CA PRO A 42 -10.41 -17.43 -12.21
C PRO A 42 -11.09 -16.31 -13.01
N GLY A 43 -11.18 -16.49 -14.32
CA GLY A 43 -11.80 -15.51 -15.21
C GLY A 43 -10.91 -14.31 -15.56
N TRP A 44 -9.63 -14.31 -15.16
CA TRP A 44 -8.66 -13.26 -15.50
C TRP A 44 -7.63 -13.77 -16.51
N VAL A 45 -7.32 -12.96 -17.52
CA VAL A 45 -6.40 -13.33 -18.61
C VAL A 45 -5.35 -12.24 -18.84
N GLU A 46 -4.08 -12.63 -18.86
CA GLU A 46 -2.95 -11.73 -19.11
C GLU A 46 -2.93 -11.25 -20.57
N VAL A 47 -2.80 -9.94 -20.77
CA VAL A 47 -2.58 -9.33 -22.08
C VAL A 47 -1.08 -9.18 -22.31
N LYS A 48 -0.54 -9.82 -23.36
CA LYS A 48 0.91 -9.84 -23.64
C LYS A 48 1.40 -8.73 -24.58
N ASP A 49 0.51 -8.13 -25.37
CA ASP A 49 0.83 -7.13 -26.41
C ASP A 49 0.18 -5.76 -26.12
N GLU A 50 0.16 -4.84 -27.10
CA GLU A 50 -0.61 -3.57 -27.06
C GLU A 50 -2.15 -3.77 -27.13
N GLY A 51 -2.62 -4.94 -26.68
CA GLY A 51 -4.05 -5.23 -26.61
C GLY A 51 -4.75 -4.38 -25.55
N GLU A 52 -6.05 -4.20 -25.75
CA GLU A 52 -6.93 -3.62 -24.74
C GLU A 52 -6.92 -4.44 -23.45
N TRP A 53 -7.00 -3.72 -22.33
CA TRP A 53 -7.01 -4.27 -20.98
C TRP A 53 -8.14 -3.64 -20.18
N ASP A 54 -8.67 -4.39 -19.22
CA ASP A 54 -9.75 -3.95 -18.34
C ASP A 54 -9.19 -3.58 -16.96
N PHE A 55 -8.08 -4.20 -16.57
CA PHE A 55 -7.36 -3.92 -15.33
C PHE A 55 -5.87 -3.76 -15.61
N TYR A 56 -5.25 -2.69 -15.11
CA TYR A 56 -3.81 -2.52 -15.17
C TYR A 56 -3.22 -2.20 -13.81
N TRP A 57 -2.50 -3.16 -13.24
CA TRP A 57 -1.60 -2.85 -12.14
C TRP A 57 -0.28 -2.29 -12.69
N CYS A 58 -0.23 -0.98 -12.89
CA CYS A 58 0.88 -0.30 -13.53
C CYS A 58 1.97 0.10 -12.55
N ASP A 59 3.19 0.24 -13.06
CA ASP A 59 4.24 0.95 -12.35
C ASP A 59 4.03 2.48 -12.44
N VAL A 60 4.61 3.19 -11.47
CA VAL A 60 4.51 4.66 -11.37
C VAL A 60 5.10 5.37 -12.59
N SER A 61 6.11 4.79 -13.24
CA SER A 61 6.73 5.40 -14.42
C SER A 61 5.75 5.38 -15.60
N TRP A 62 5.11 4.24 -15.84
CA TRP A 62 4.06 4.12 -16.85
C TRP A 62 2.94 5.14 -16.63
N LEU A 63 2.46 5.29 -15.39
CA LEU A 63 1.40 6.24 -15.06
C LEU A 63 1.78 7.68 -15.46
N ARG A 64 3.00 8.11 -15.17
CA ARG A 64 3.48 9.48 -15.48
C ARG A 64 3.53 9.76 -16.97
N GLU A 65 3.90 8.76 -17.76
CA GLU A 65 4.12 8.92 -19.20
C GLU A 65 2.82 8.74 -20.00
N ASN A 66 1.89 7.91 -19.53
CA ASN A 66 0.78 7.43 -20.37
C ASN A 66 -0.60 7.88 -19.90
N PHE A 67 -0.81 8.18 -18.62
CA PHE A 67 -2.16 8.41 -18.07
C PHE A 67 -2.93 9.51 -18.81
N ASP A 68 -2.26 10.62 -19.14
CA ASP A 68 -2.89 11.78 -19.79
C ASP A 68 -3.13 11.60 -21.29
N HIS A 69 -2.50 10.60 -21.88
CA HIS A 69 -2.53 10.32 -23.31
C HIS A 69 -3.31 9.05 -23.63
N THR A 70 -3.78 8.34 -22.61
CA THR A 70 -4.51 7.08 -22.74
C THR A 70 -6.00 7.31 -22.52
N TYR A 71 -6.82 6.99 -23.52
CA TYR A 71 -8.25 6.90 -23.33
C TYR A 71 -8.58 5.61 -22.54
N MET A 72 -9.40 5.73 -21.51
CA MET A 72 -9.84 4.62 -20.67
C MET A 72 -11.36 4.54 -20.66
N ASP A 73 -11.90 3.35 -20.97
CA ASP A 73 -13.33 3.08 -20.84
C ASP A 73 -13.76 3.07 -19.36
N GLU A 74 -15.05 3.27 -19.13
CA GLU A 74 -15.59 3.42 -17.77
C GLU A 74 -15.33 2.24 -16.82
N HIS A 75 -15.28 1.02 -17.35
CA HIS A 75 -15.01 -0.19 -16.54
C HIS A 75 -13.54 -0.32 -16.15
N VAL A 76 -12.63 0.41 -16.80
CA VAL A 76 -11.20 0.25 -16.63
C VAL A 76 -10.76 0.64 -15.22
N ARG A 77 -9.85 -0.15 -14.64
CA ARG A 77 -9.22 0.18 -13.35
C ARG A 77 -7.71 0.10 -13.42
N ILE A 78 -7.04 1.04 -12.75
CA ILE A 78 -5.58 1.09 -12.64
C ILE A 78 -5.14 1.28 -11.18
N SER A 79 -4.03 0.66 -10.82
CA SER A 79 -3.37 0.92 -9.54
C SER A 79 -2.52 2.17 -9.68
N HIS A 80 -3.02 3.31 -9.22
CA HIS A 80 -2.32 4.54 -8.82
C HIS A 80 -3.21 5.76 -9.08
N PHE A 81 -3.20 6.74 -8.16
CA PHE A 81 -3.71 8.08 -8.46
C PHE A 81 -2.69 8.88 -9.27
N ARG A 82 -3.16 9.72 -10.20
CA ARG A 82 -2.32 10.54 -11.10
C ARG A 82 -1.21 11.30 -10.35
N ASN A 83 -1.56 11.93 -9.23
CA ASN A 83 -0.61 12.63 -8.35
C ASN A 83 -0.42 11.90 -7.01
N HIS A 84 -0.31 10.57 -7.03
CA HIS A 84 -0.01 9.71 -5.86
C HIS A 84 1.15 10.23 -5.01
N TYR A 85 2.12 10.90 -5.62
CA TYR A 85 3.27 11.46 -4.94
C TYR A 85 2.89 12.47 -3.87
N GLU A 86 1.73 13.13 -3.91
CA GLU A 86 1.28 14.04 -2.84
C GLU A 86 1.26 13.37 -1.46
N VAL A 87 1.00 12.06 -1.40
CA VAL A 87 1.03 11.26 -0.17
C VAL A 87 2.42 10.69 0.12
N ALA A 88 3.21 10.45 -0.93
CA ALA A 88 4.45 9.66 -0.88
C ALA A 88 5.73 10.43 -1.28
N ARG A 89 5.75 11.77 -1.17
CA ARG A 89 6.84 12.63 -1.69
C ARG A 89 8.24 12.30 -1.15
N SER A 90 8.34 11.68 0.03
CA SER A 90 9.60 11.33 0.69
C SER A 90 10.13 9.93 0.33
N GLN A 91 9.35 9.11 -0.39
CA GLN A 91 9.71 7.73 -0.69
C GLN A 91 11.01 7.65 -1.53
N GLY A 92 11.96 6.81 -1.09
CA GLY A 92 13.10 6.37 -1.92
C GLY A 92 14.33 7.30 -1.99
N LYS A 93 14.42 8.38 -1.21
CA LYS A 93 15.53 9.34 -1.25
C LYS A 93 16.72 9.03 -0.32
N GLY A 94 16.76 7.82 0.23
CA GLY A 94 17.74 7.42 1.25
C GLY A 94 17.45 8.03 2.63
N ILE A 95 18.01 7.43 3.68
CA ILE A 95 17.87 7.88 5.06
C ILE A 95 19.27 8.14 5.62
N PHE A 96 19.48 9.36 6.09
CA PHE A 96 20.75 9.83 6.65
C PHE A 96 20.53 10.30 8.08
N LEU A 97 21.45 9.97 8.98
CA LEU A 97 21.37 10.35 10.39
C LEU A 97 22.48 11.36 10.70
N PHE A 98 22.10 12.41 11.41
CA PHE A 98 22.99 13.50 11.79
C PHE A 98 22.79 13.83 13.27
N ARG A 99 23.87 14.17 13.98
CA ARG A 99 23.80 14.65 15.37
C ARG A 99 23.68 16.16 15.45
N ARG A 100 24.31 16.89 14.52
CA ARG A 100 24.38 18.36 14.54
C ARG A 100 23.92 18.92 13.21
N LEU A 101 23.30 20.10 13.25
CA LEU A 101 22.93 20.85 12.04
C LEU A 101 24.13 21.12 11.12
N LYS A 102 25.32 21.28 11.69
CA LYS A 102 26.57 21.43 10.92
C LYS A 102 26.85 20.22 10.03
N ASP A 103 26.57 19.00 10.52
CA ASP A 103 26.82 17.77 9.76
C ASP A 103 25.93 17.71 8.50
N ILE A 104 24.71 18.26 8.57
CA ILE A 104 23.79 18.41 7.42
C ILE A 104 24.36 19.40 6.39
N MET A 105 24.87 20.55 6.87
CA MET A 105 25.47 21.56 5.99
C MET A 105 26.72 21.03 5.29
N ASP A 106 27.55 20.30 6.02
CA ASP A 106 28.78 19.70 5.49
C ASP A 106 28.46 18.58 4.49
N TRP A 107 27.47 17.74 4.79
CA TRP A 107 26.95 16.73 3.85
C TRP A 107 26.44 17.35 2.55
N ARG A 108 25.63 18.42 2.63
CA ARG A 108 25.12 19.14 1.44
C ARG A 108 26.24 19.72 0.58
N LYS A 109 27.29 20.28 1.19
CA LYS A 109 28.46 20.79 0.47
C LYS A 109 29.26 19.67 -0.20
N GLY A 110 29.38 18.53 0.46
CA GLY A 110 30.09 17.36 -0.06
C GLY A 110 29.39 16.66 -1.24
N THR A 111 28.05 16.68 -1.30
CA THR A 111 27.27 16.12 -2.42
C THR A 111 27.19 17.06 -3.62
N SER A 112 27.41 18.37 -3.43
CA SER A 112 27.38 19.39 -4.50
C SER A 112 28.48 19.22 -5.58
N GLY A 113 29.41 18.27 -5.40
CA GLY A 113 30.50 17.99 -6.35
C GLY A 113 30.83 16.51 -6.53
N LYS A 114 29.98 15.58 -6.10
CA LYS A 114 30.19 14.14 -6.26
C LYS A 114 28.90 13.47 -6.74
N LYS A 115 28.98 12.73 -7.85
CA LYS A 115 27.93 11.77 -8.23
C LYS A 115 27.62 10.89 -7.01
N PRO A 116 26.36 10.74 -6.58
CA PRO A 116 26.04 9.89 -5.46
C PRO A 116 26.31 8.44 -5.88
N THR A 117 27.33 7.81 -5.29
CA THR A 117 27.40 6.35 -5.20
C THR A 117 26.39 5.90 -4.14
N GLY A 118 25.12 5.99 -4.48
CA GLY A 118 24.10 5.13 -3.87
C GLY A 118 24.34 3.70 -4.34
N VAL A 119 24.03 2.72 -3.49
CA VAL A 119 24.07 1.30 -3.86
C VAL A 119 23.20 1.11 -5.10
N GLU A 120 23.84 0.91 -6.25
CA GLU A 120 23.19 0.66 -7.53
C GLU A 120 22.36 -0.63 -7.44
N THR A 121 21.03 -0.50 -7.50
CA THR A 121 20.20 -1.55 -8.08
C THR A 121 20.54 -1.63 -9.57
N GLN A 122 21.12 -2.76 -9.99
CA GLN A 122 21.47 -3.04 -11.38
C GLN A 122 20.28 -2.80 -12.32
N PRO A 123 20.46 -2.07 -13.45
CA PRO A 123 19.58 -2.21 -14.58
C PRO A 123 19.90 -3.50 -15.35
N ALA A 124 18.88 -4.06 -15.99
CA ALA A 124 18.95 -5.22 -16.85
C ALA A 124 19.98 -5.02 -17.99
N ARG A 125 20.69 -6.11 -18.32
CA ARG A 125 21.67 -6.20 -19.41
C ARG A 125 21.07 -5.76 -20.75
N ALA A 126 21.68 -4.74 -21.37
CA ALA A 126 21.55 -4.46 -22.79
C ALA A 126 22.91 -4.65 -23.48
N ASN A 127 22.88 -5.24 -24.67
CA ASN A 127 23.99 -5.81 -25.42
C ASN A 127 25.08 -4.79 -25.81
N MET A 128 26.33 -5.29 -25.83
CA MET A 128 27.50 -4.66 -26.43
C MET A 128 27.46 -4.70 -27.97
N ASN A 129 27.94 -3.64 -28.61
CA ASN A 129 28.76 -3.70 -29.83
C ASN A 129 29.68 -2.45 -29.89
N PRO A 130 30.97 -2.57 -30.25
CA PRO A 130 31.91 -1.45 -30.28
C PRO A 130 32.18 -0.97 -31.71
N SER A 131 32.20 0.35 -31.93
CA SER A 131 32.99 0.97 -32.99
C SER A 131 33.11 2.49 -32.80
N GLY A 132 34.33 3.02 -32.99
CA GLY A 132 34.52 4.37 -33.55
C GLY A 132 35.03 5.49 -32.65
N SER A 133 36.37 5.62 -32.61
CA SER A 133 37.18 6.85 -32.76
C SER A 133 36.95 8.10 -31.89
N HIS A 134 38.06 8.48 -31.23
CA HIS A 134 38.55 9.81 -30.87
C HIS A 134 37.76 11.04 -31.36
N ASP A 135 37.42 11.93 -30.44
CA ASP A 135 37.80 13.34 -30.56
C ASP A 135 37.81 14.05 -29.19
N THR A 136 38.98 14.57 -28.84
CA THR A 136 39.21 15.47 -27.70
C THR A 136 38.77 16.88 -28.09
N ARG A 137 37.64 17.35 -27.55
CA ARG A 137 37.31 18.78 -27.52
C ARG A 137 36.89 19.19 -26.12
N SER A 138 37.62 20.19 -25.62
CA SER A 138 37.38 20.95 -24.40
C SER A 138 35.90 21.33 -24.26
N SER A 139 35.30 20.99 -23.13
CA SER A 139 33.92 21.32 -22.76
C SER A 139 33.90 21.88 -21.33
N ASP A 140 34.32 23.13 -21.17
CA ASP A 140 34.30 23.84 -19.87
C ASP A 140 32.99 24.62 -19.63
N ASP A 141 31.94 24.40 -20.44
CA ASP A 141 30.67 25.13 -20.36
C ASP A 141 29.42 24.21 -20.36
N GLN A 142 29.49 23.08 -19.66
CA GLN A 142 28.28 22.29 -19.32
C GLN A 142 28.19 22.13 -17.81
N LYS A 143 27.82 23.22 -17.14
CA LYS A 143 27.27 23.15 -15.79
C LYS A 143 25.86 22.59 -15.96
N ASP A 144 25.75 21.27 -16.11
CA ASP A 144 24.48 20.57 -16.07
C ASP A 144 23.76 21.03 -14.79
N ASP A 145 22.60 21.67 -14.97
CA ASP A 145 21.66 21.99 -13.90
C ASP A 145 21.21 20.67 -13.27
N LEU A 146 22.04 20.13 -12.36
CA LEU A 146 21.68 18.96 -11.58
C LEU A 146 20.39 19.32 -10.83
N PRO A 147 19.32 18.52 -10.99
CA PRO A 147 18.05 18.82 -10.36
C PRO A 147 18.26 18.94 -8.84
N VAL A 148 17.77 20.04 -8.27
CA VAL A 148 17.83 20.26 -6.82
C VAL A 148 17.04 19.16 -6.13
N GLU A 149 17.74 18.23 -5.48
CA GLU A 149 17.11 17.18 -4.71
C GLU A 149 16.51 17.74 -3.41
N ASN A 150 15.20 17.60 -3.26
CA ASN A 150 14.48 18.02 -2.05
C ASN A 150 14.57 16.93 -0.98
N TYR A 151 15.06 17.29 0.20
CA TYR A 151 15.15 16.44 1.39
C TYR A 151 14.25 16.96 2.52
N VAL A 152 13.81 16.04 3.40
CA VAL A 152 13.08 16.37 4.63
C VAL A 152 14.00 16.15 5.81
N ALA A 153 14.19 17.19 6.64
CA ALA A 153 14.85 17.05 7.93
C ALA A 153 13.79 16.75 9.00
N GLN A 154 13.86 15.56 9.60
CA GLN A 154 12.93 15.10 10.63
C GLN A 154 13.70 14.83 11.93
N ARG A 155 13.09 15.19 13.08
CA ARG A 155 13.63 14.81 14.38
C ARG A 155 13.61 13.28 14.52
N TYR A 156 14.75 12.71 14.93
CA TYR A 156 14.85 11.29 15.21
C TYR A 156 14.09 10.91 16.50
N VAL A 157 13.35 9.80 16.48
CA VAL A 157 12.74 9.22 17.67
C VAL A 157 13.80 8.46 18.46
N GLU A 158 14.36 9.11 19.47
CA GLU A 158 15.49 8.64 20.27
C GLU A 158 15.14 7.45 21.18
N ASN A 159 13.88 7.37 21.64
CA ASN A 159 13.40 6.33 22.54
C ASN A 159 12.30 5.47 21.88
N PRO A 160 12.64 4.67 20.85
CA PRO A 160 11.67 3.77 20.23
C PRO A 160 11.29 2.64 21.19
N TYR A 161 10.09 2.10 21.05
CA TYR A 161 9.70 0.87 21.73
C TYR A 161 10.57 -0.28 21.22
N LEU A 162 11.15 -1.06 22.12
CA LEU A 162 12.05 -2.16 21.79
C LEU A 162 11.46 -3.51 22.18
N ILE A 163 11.65 -4.51 21.33
CA ILE A 163 11.35 -5.91 21.65
C ILE A 163 12.66 -6.69 21.56
N GLY A 164 13.05 -7.34 22.67
CA GLY A 164 14.36 -8.00 22.76
C GLY A 164 15.54 -7.05 22.57
N GLY A 165 15.36 -5.75 22.85
CA GLY A 165 16.36 -4.70 22.65
C GLY A 165 16.56 -4.28 21.19
N ARG A 166 15.69 -4.70 20.26
CA ARG A 166 15.79 -4.35 18.83
C ARG A 166 14.70 -3.36 18.43
N LYS A 167 15.06 -2.43 17.54
CA LYS A 167 14.14 -1.45 16.96
C LYS A 167 13.28 -2.14 15.91
N PHE A 168 12.06 -1.65 15.72
CA PHE A 168 11.21 -2.08 14.62
C PHE A 168 10.34 -0.94 14.13
N ASP A 169 9.84 -1.08 12.91
CA ASP A 169 8.70 -0.31 12.39
C ASP A 169 7.57 -1.27 12.02
N LEU A 170 6.35 -0.77 11.88
CA LEU A 170 5.20 -1.50 11.38
C LEU A 170 4.91 -1.11 9.93
N ARG A 171 4.75 -2.11 9.06
CA ARG A 171 4.13 -1.97 7.74
C ARG A 171 2.65 -2.32 7.85
N VAL A 172 1.78 -1.36 7.56
CA VAL A 172 0.32 -1.49 7.50
C VAL A 172 -0.18 -1.11 6.11
N TYR A 173 -1.24 -1.76 5.62
CA TYR A 173 -1.78 -1.52 4.28
C TYR A 173 -3.12 -0.80 4.32
N VAL A 174 -3.24 0.26 3.53
CA VAL A 174 -4.47 1.07 3.40
C VAL A 174 -4.82 1.18 1.92
N LEU A 175 -5.99 0.70 1.54
CA LEU A 175 -6.51 0.78 0.18
C LEU A 175 -7.46 1.96 0.06
N VAL A 176 -7.20 2.87 -0.88
CA VAL A 176 -8.05 4.02 -1.17
C VAL A 176 -8.68 3.85 -2.54
N MET A 177 -10.01 3.86 -2.57
CA MET A 177 -10.81 3.68 -3.79
C MET A 177 -11.21 5.01 -4.44
N SER A 178 -11.24 6.10 -3.66
CA SER A 178 -11.55 7.45 -4.13
C SER A 178 -11.14 8.45 -3.05
N TYR A 179 -10.80 9.68 -3.46
CA TYR A 179 -10.66 10.84 -2.58
C TYR A 179 -11.88 11.79 -2.68
N ILE A 180 -12.74 11.62 -3.67
CA ILE A 180 -13.93 12.43 -3.91
C ILE A 180 -15.13 11.53 -4.26
N PRO A 181 -15.97 11.14 -3.28
CA PRO A 181 -15.75 11.26 -1.84
C PRO A 181 -14.62 10.33 -1.34
N LEU A 182 -14.03 10.63 -0.19
CA LEU A 182 -12.97 9.77 0.37
C LEU A 182 -13.56 8.40 0.74
N ARG A 183 -12.98 7.33 0.19
CA ARG A 183 -13.33 5.95 0.53
C ARG A 183 -12.07 5.14 0.76
N ALA A 184 -11.87 4.73 2.00
CA ALA A 184 -10.62 4.09 2.44
C ALA A 184 -10.89 2.84 3.29
N TRP A 185 -10.07 1.83 3.04
CA TRP A 185 -10.12 0.52 3.68
C TRP A 185 -8.78 0.24 4.36
N LEU A 186 -8.84 -0.30 5.57
CA LEU A 186 -7.67 -0.74 6.31
C LEU A 186 -7.55 -2.26 6.20
N TYR A 187 -6.38 -2.76 5.79
CA TYR A 187 -6.14 -4.19 5.83
C TYR A 187 -5.79 -4.61 7.26
N ARG A 188 -6.40 -5.70 7.74
CA ARG A 188 -6.23 -6.14 9.14
C ARG A 188 -4.84 -6.65 9.45
N ASP A 189 -4.12 -7.14 8.47
CA ASP A 189 -2.81 -7.71 8.69
C ASP A 189 -1.69 -6.82 8.15
N GLY A 190 -0.47 -7.14 8.55
CA GLY A 190 0.73 -6.39 8.25
C GLY A 190 1.90 -7.05 8.97
N PHE A 191 3.01 -6.33 9.09
CA PHE A 191 4.16 -6.89 9.80
C PHE A 191 5.03 -5.83 10.47
N ALA A 192 5.58 -6.20 11.63
CA ALA A 192 6.68 -5.49 12.25
C ALA A 192 8.01 -5.92 11.60
N ARG A 193 8.81 -4.98 11.12
CA ARG A 193 10.17 -5.20 10.60
C ARG A 193 11.21 -4.84 11.65
N PHE A 194 12.00 -5.81 12.08
CA PHE A 194 13.03 -5.62 13.10
C PHE A 194 14.39 -5.29 12.50
N SER A 195 15.15 -4.45 13.20
CA SER A 195 16.60 -4.36 13.01
C SER A 195 17.26 -5.69 13.36
N ASN A 196 18.34 -6.04 12.68
CA ASN A 196 19.13 -7.23 13.02
C ASN A 196 19.89 -7.01 14.35
N THR A 197 20.39 -5.79 14.56
CA THR A 197 21.21 -5.40 15.71
C THR A 197 20.36 -4.78 16.83
N ARG A 198 20.84 -4.91 18.08
CA ARG A 198 20.24 -4.22 19.24
C ARG A 198 20.38 -2.70 19.10
N PHE A 199 19.33 -1.99 19.52
CA PHE A 199 19.27 -0.55 19.45
C PHE A 199 20.25 0.10 20.44
N THR A 200 20.98 1.12 19.97
CA THR A 200 21.84 1.97 20.77
C THR A 200 22.01 3.32 20.08
N LEU A 201 22.10 4.41 20.86
CA LEU A 201 22.39 5.75 20.32
C LEU A 201 23.90 6.06 20.29
N ASN A 202 24.73 5.15 20.79
CA ASN A 202 26.18 5.35 20.86
C ASN A 202 26.82 5.45 19.47
N SER A 203 26.26 4.73 18.48
CA SER A 203 26.77 4.64 17.11
C SER A 203 25.68 4.95 16.08
N ILE A 204 25.36 6.23 15.90
CA ILE A 204 24.33 6.66 14.93
C ILE A 204 24.71 6.39 13.46
N ASP A 205 26.00 6.22 13.20
CA ASP A 205 26.54 5.94 11.87
C ASP A 205 26.34 4.47 11.47
N ASP A 206 26.00 3.60 12.43
CA ASP A 206 25.64 2.22 12.14
C ASP A 206 24.18 2.15 11.68
N HIS A 207 23.99 2.23 10.37
CA HIS A 207 22.68 2.18 9.75
C HIS A 207 21.92 0.88 10.05
N TYR A 208 22.60 -0.23 10.37
CA TYR A 208 21.94 -1.51 10.69
C TYR A 208 21.21 -1.49 12.04
N VAL A 209 21.61 -0.61 12.95
CA VAL A 209 20.96 -0.38 14.25
C VAL A 209 19.70 0.47 14.09
N HIS A 210 19.74 1.44 13.17
CA HIS A 210 18.77 2.52 13.12
C HIS A 210 17.73 2.42 11.99
N LEU A 211 18.05 1.71 10.90
CA LEU A 211 17.18 1.51 9.74
C LEU A 211 16.65 0.08 9.71
N THR A 212 15.35 -0.09 9.61
CA THR A 212 14.66 -1.39 9.67
C THR A 212 14.35 -1.96 8.27
N ASN A 213 14.61 -1.18 7.21
CA ASN A 213 14.31 -1.53 5.83
C ASN A 213 15.09 -2.78 5.41
N VAL A 214 14.40 -3.76 4.81
CA VAL A 214 14.99 -5.03 4.36
C VAL A 214 16.15 -4.81 3.38
N ALA A 215 16.08 -3.80 2.51
CA ALA A 215 17.15 -3.48 1.56
C ALA A 215 18.47 -3.14 2.26
N VAL A 216 18.42 -2.42 3.38
CA VAL A 216 19.58 -2.13 4.22
C VAL A 216 19.97 -3.37 5.01
N GLN A 217 19.01 -4.02 5.65
CA GLN A 217 19.31 -5.15 6.53
C GLN A 217 19.96 -6.34 5.80
N LYS A 218 19.62 -6.57 4.52
CA LYS A 218 20.22 -7.62 3.68
C LYS A 218 21.71 -7.42 3.40
N THR A 219 22.23 -6.20 3.48
CA THR A 219 23.66 -5.94 3.28
C THR A 219 24.47 -6.14 4.57
N SER A 220 23.81 -6.39 5.70
CA SER A 220 24.48 -6.68 6.97
C SER A 220 25.24 -8.00 6.88
N PRO A 221 26.51 -8.06 7.33
CA PRO A 221 27.29 -9.30 7.37
C PRO A 221 26.61 -10.42 8.18
N ASP A 222 25.82 -10.04 9.19
CA ASP A 222 25.12 -10.96 10.07
C ASP A 222 23.67 -11.23 9.65
N TYR A 223 23.28 -10.86 8.43
CA TYR A 223 21.93 -11.08 7.94
C TYR A 223 21.66 -12.57 7.75
N HIS A 224 20.69 -13.10 8.50
CA HIS A 224 20.25 -14.48 8.37
C HIS A 224 18.76 -14.51 8.05
N LEU A 225 18.42 -15.02 6.86
CA LEU A 225 17.04 -15.12 6.38
C LEU A 225 16.13 -15.87 7.39
N LYS A 226 16.69 -16.87 8.09
CA LYS A 226 15.98 -17.71 9.06
C LYS A 226 15.83 -17.09 10.46
N LYS A 227 16.52 -15.99 10.78
CA LYS A 227 16.46 -15.38 12.13
C LYS A 227 15.19 -14.56 12.39
N GLY A 228 14.26 -14.49 11.43
CA GLY A 228 12.93 -13.93 11.65
C GLY A 228 12.96 -12.46 12.05
N CYS A 229 13.27 -11.57 11.10
CA CYS A 229 13.17 -10.12 11.31
C CYS A 229 11.77 -9.56 11.02
N LYS A 230 10.76 -10.44 10.89
CA LYS A 230 9.36 -10.04 10.68
C LYS A 230 8.47 -10.72 11.71
N TRP A 231 7.61 -9.95 12.36
CA TRP A 231 6.46 -10.50 13.10
C TRP A 231 5.18 -10.06 12.41
N MET A 232 4.27 -10.99 12.15
CA MET A 232 2.93 -10.63 11.72
C MET A 232 2.26 -9.74 12.77
N LEU A 233 1.40 -8.84 12.30
CA LEU A 233 0.81 -7.81 13.13
C LEU A 233 -0.08 -8.41 14.23
N GLN A 234 -0.68 -9.57 13.96
CA GLN A 234 -1.44 -10.35 14.94
C GLN A 234 -0.58 -10.77 16.14
N ARG A 235 0.58 -11.37 15.88
CA ARG A 235 1.55 -11.77 16.92
C ARG A 235 2.05 -10.54 17.69
N PHE A 236 2.31 -9.44 16.98
CA PHE A 236 2.71 -8.19 17.58
C PHE A 236 1.66 -7.63 18.55
N ARG A 237 0.38 -7.58 18.13
CA ARG A 237 -0.73 -7.12 18.97
C ARG A 237 -0.90 -7.99 20.21
N GLN A 238 -0.84 -9.32 20.07
CA GLN A 238 -0.92 -10.26 21.19
C GLN A 238 0.21 -10.07 22.19
N TYR A 239 1.45 -9.87 21.71
CA TYR A 239 2.61 -9.57 22.56
C TYR A 239 2.40 -8.29 23.36
N LEU A 240 1.96 -7.21 22.71
CA LEU A 240 1.69 -5.95 23.42
C LEU A 240 0.57 -6.10 24.43
N ALA A 241 -0.51 -6.81 24.09
CA ALA A 241 -1.67 -6.98 24.98
C ALA A 241 -1.28 -7.77 26.23
N SER A 242 -0.43 -8.78 26.06
CA SER A 242 0.11 -9.57 27.17
C SER A 242 1.02 -8.75 28.09
N LYS A 243 1.76 -7.77 27.54
CA LYS A 243 2.75 -6.98 28.30
C LYS A 243 2.19 -5.71 28.94
N HIS A 244 1.26 -5.03 28.26
CA HIS A 244 0.74 -3.71 28.66
C HIS A 244 -0.76 -3.73 29.00
N GLY A 245 -1.42 -4.87 28.82
CA GLY A 245 -2.86 -5.00 28.98
C GLY A 245 -3.65 -4.57 27.73
N PRO A 246 -4.87 -5.10 27.55
CA PRO A 246 -5.67 -4.88 26.34
C PRO A 246 -6.04 -3.41 26.12
N LYS A 247 -6.38 -2.67 27.17
CA LYS A 247 -6.82 -1.27 27.08
C LYS A 247 -5.75 -0.33 26.51
N ALA A 248 -4.49 -0.50 26.92
CA ALA A 248 -3.37 0.31 26.40
C ALA A 248 -3.14 0.03 24.91
N VAL A 249 -3.26 -1.23 24.51
CA VAL A 249 -3.13 -1.66 23.11
C VAL A 249 -4.29 -1.17 22.25
N GLU A 250 -5.52 -1.20 22.77
CA GLU A 250 -6.67 -0.61 22.07
C GLU A 250 -6.48 0.88 21.82
N THR A 251 -5.93 1.62 22.79
CA THR A 251 -5.62 3.05 22.64
C THR A 251 -4.56 3.27 21.56
N LEU A 252 -3.45 2.54 21.60
CA LEU A 252 -2.39 2.61 20.58
C LEU A 252 -2.94 2.36 19.16
N PHE A 253 -3.75 1.31 18.97
CA PHE A 253 -4.28 0.99 17.65
C PHE A 253 -5.34 2.01 17.20
N SER A 254 -6.12 2.60 18.13
CA SER A 254 -7.01 3.73 17.82
C SER A 254 -6.22 4.98 17.40
N ASP A 255 -5.09 5.26 18.04
CA ASP A 255 -4.21 6.37 17.64
C ASP A 255 -3.60 6.13 16.25
N MET A 256 -3.29 4.88 15.90
CA MET A 256 -2.87 4.50 14.54
C MET A 256 -3.98 4.73 13.50
N ASP A 257 -5.22 4.35 13.80
CA ASP A 257 -6.36 4.61 12.91
C ASP A 257 -6.52 6.11 12.63
N ASN A 258 -6.35 6.93 13.66
CA ASN A 258 -6.38 8.39 13.53
C ASN A 258 -5.25 8.92 12.65
N ILE A 259 -4.05 8.34 12.72
CA ILE A 259 -2.94 8.68 11.82
C ILE A 259 -3.35 8.43 10.37
N PHE A 260 -3.90 7.26 10.05
CA PHE A 260 -4.29 6.89 8.68
C PHE A 260 -5.39 7.79 8.12
N ILE A 261 -6.40 8.13 8.92
CA ILE A 261 -7.47 9.01 8.47
C ILE A 261 -6.96 10.44 8.27
N LYS A 262 -6.25 10.99 9.26
CA LYS A 262 -5.78 12.38 9.23
C LYS A 262 -4.77 12.60 8.10
N SER A 263 -3.89 11.63 7.82
CA SER A 263 -2.96 11.71 6.69
C SER A 263 -3.71 11.77 5.35
N LEU A 264 -4.71 10.90 5.13
CA LEU A 264 -5.52 10.90 3.91
C LEU A 264 -6.34 12.18 3.75
N GLN A 265 -6.95 12.69 4.83
CA GLN A 265 -7.70 13.94 4.81
C GLN A 265 -6.81 15.15 4.47
N SER A 266 -5.55 15.15 4.93
CA SER A 266 -4.61 16.26 4.69
C SER A 266 -4.29 16.48 3.21
N VAL A 267 -4.39 15.41 2.41
CA VAL A 267 -4.08 15.41 0.96
C VAL A 267 -5.34 15.36 0.09
N GLN A 268 -6.51 15.12 0.69
CA GLN A 268 -7.77 14.86 -0.04
C GLN A 268 -8.13 15.96 -1.04
N LYS A 269 -7.86 17.23 -0.72
CA LYS A 269 -8.16 18.37 -1.60
C LYS A 269 -7.17 18.56 -2.75
N VAL A 270 -5.99 17.95 -2.65
CA VAL A 270 -4.90 18.11 -3.62
C VAL A 270 -4.85 16.91 -4.56
N ILE A 271 -5.26 15.73 -4.12
CA ILE A 271 -5.26 14.52 -4.96
C ILE A 271 -6.34 14.60 -6.04
N ILE A 272 -5.93 14.30 -7.26
CA ILE A 272 -6.81 14.16 -8.41
C ILE A 272 -7.45 12.77 -8.31
N SER A 273 -8.69 12.75 -7.84
CA SER A 273 -9.49 11.53 -7.73
C SER A 273 -10.14 11.20 -9.07
N ASP A 274 -9.59 10.23 -9.78
CA ASP A 274 -10.18 9.69 -11.01
C ASP A 274 -10.88 8.35 -10.73
N LYS A 275 -12.03 8.11 -11.37
CA LYS A 275 -12.83 6.89 -11.16
C LYS A 275 -12.13 5.61 -11.58
N HIS A 276 -11.15 5.70 -12.48
CA HIS A 276 -10.37 4.56 -12.92
C HIS A 276 -9.28 4.19 -11.90
N CYS A 277 -8.93 5.09 -10.97
CA CYS A 277 -7.80 4.91 -10.07
C CYS A 277 -8.22 4.32 -8.72
N PHE A 278 -7.36 3.44 -8.21
CA PHE A 278 -7.30 3.09 -6.79
C PHE A 278 -5.84 3.04 -6.35
N GLU A 279 -5.58 3.01 -5.05
CA GLU A 279 -4.22 3.03 -4.52
C GLU A 279 -4.08 2.16 -3.29
N LEU A 280 -3.09 1.26 -3.32
CA LEU A 280 -2.73 0.44 -2.17
C LEU A 280 -1.50 1.03 -1.48
N TYR A 281 -1.73 1.81 -0.43
CA TYR A 281 -0.66 2.44 0.34
C TYR A 281 -0.05 1.48 1.35
N GLY A 282 1.28 1.57 1.52
CA GLY A 282 2.00 0.99 2.66
C GLY A 282 2.41 2.07 3.65
N TYR A 283 1.79 2.07 4.82
CA TYR A 283 2.11 2.97 5.93
C TYR A 283 3.23 2.40 6.79
N ASP A 284 4.21 3.24 7.11
CA ASP A 284 5.32 2.91 7.99
C ASP A 284 5.14 3.64 9.33
N ILE A 285 4.84 2.88 10.38
CA ILE A 285 4.57 3.40 11.73
C ILE A 285 5.69 3.00 12.69
N LEU A 286 6.23 3.95 13.43
CA LEU A 286 7.13 3.70 14.56
C LEU A 286 6.38 3.88 15.87
N ILE A 287 6.61 3.02 16.85
CA ILE A 287 6.06 3.17 18.20
C ILE A 287 7.20 3.57 19.14
N ASP A 288 6.98 4.58 19.98
CA ASP A 288 7.93 4.99 21.01
C ASP A 288 7.72 4.26 22.35
N GLN A 289 8.64 4.46 23.29
CA GLN A 289 8.64 3.81 24.61
C GLN A 289 7.32 4.02 25.40
N ASP A 290 6.60 5.10 25.11
CA ASP A 290 5.36 5.50 25.79
C ASP A 290 4.11 4.98 25.05
N LEU A 291 4.30 4.04 24.11
CA LEU A 291 3.27 3.48 23.23
C LEU A 291 2.57 4.51 22.34
N LYS A 292 3.25 5.60 21.99
CA LYS A 292 2.73 6.55 21.01
C LYS A 292 3.15 6.15 19.59
N PRO A 293 2.20 6.05 18.64
CA PRO A 293 2.52 5.79 17.24
C PRO A 293 2.96 7.07 16.51
N TRP A 294 3.91 6.93 15.60
CA TRP A 294 4.48 7.98 14.76
C TRP A 294 4.45 7.55 13.31
N LEU A 295 3.88 8.39 12.43
CA LEU A 295 3.98 8.19 10.99
C LEU A 295 5.41 8.52 10.51
N LEU A 296 6.08 7.55 9.89
CA LEU A 296 7.38 7.75 9.25
C LEU A 296 7.21 8.15 7.79
N GLU A 297 6.53 7.32 7.02
CA GLU A 297 6.26 7.55 5.60
C GLU A 297 5.00 6.81 5.13
N VAL A 298 4.47 7.23 3.99
CA VAL A 298 3.44 6.52 3.24
C VAL A 298 4.01 6.16 1.87
N ASN A 299 3.98 4.88 1.53
CA ASN A 299 4.47 4.35 0.27
C ASN A 299 3.30 4.15 -0.71
N ALA A 300 3.28 4.86 -1.84
CA ALA A 300 2.27 4.66 -2.89
C ALA A 300 2.50 3.39 -3.71
N SER A 301 3.73 2.84 -3.68
CA SER A 301 4.04 1.55 -4.31
C SER A 301 4.81 0.69 -3.30
N PRO A 302 4.13 0.08 -2.32
CA PRO A 302 4.79 -0.79 -1.36
C PRO A 302 5.32 -2.04 -2.05
N SER A 303 6.50 -2.52 -1.64
CA SER A 303 7.10 -3.73 -2.22
C SER A 303 6.19 -4.95 -2.08
N LEU A 304 5.75 -5.50 -3.22
CA LEU A 304 4.94 -6.72 -3.32
C LEU A 304 5.78 -7.99 -3.54
N THR A 305 7.11 -7.89 -3.63
CA THR A 305 7.99 -9.08 -3.69
C THR A 305 8.10 -9.73 -2.33
N ALA A 306 7.76 -11.01 -2.23
CA ALA A 306 7.86 -11.79 -0.99
C ALA A 306 9.32 -12.11 -0.62
N SER A 307 9.63 -12.02 0.68
CA SER A 307 10.95 -12.39 1.22
C SER A 307 11.00 -13.73 1.97
N SER A 308 9.84 -14.29 2.29
CA SER A 308 9.64 -15.55 3.01
C SER A 308 8.28 -16.12 2.63
N GLN A 309 8.02 -17.39 2.97
CA GLN A 309 6.73 -18.04 2.73
C GLN A 309 5.58 -17.31 3.44
N GLU A 310 5.77 -16.95 4.71
CA GLU A 310 4.81 -16.15 5.48
C GLU A 310 4.52 -14.79 4.82
N ASP A 311 5.54 -14.10 4.29
CA ASP A 311 5.38 -12.82 3.60
C ASP A 311 4.69 -12.98 2.24
N TYR A 312 4.88 -14.13 1.59
CA TYR A 312 4.18 -14.49 0.36
C TYR A 312 2.69 -14.69 0.63
N GLU A 313 2.34 -15.52 1.63
CA GLU A 313 0.94 -15.78 2.02
C GLU A 313 0.19 -14.50 2.39
N LEU A 314 0.81 -13.65 3.22
CA LEU A 314 0.25 -12.33 3.58
C LEU A 314 -0.06 -11.50 2.32
N LYS A 315 0.90 -11.41 1.40
CA LYS A 315 0.78 -10.58 0.19
C LYS A 315 -0.21 -11.16 -0.81
N THR A 316 -0.24 -12.47 -0.97
CA THR A 316 -1.25 -13.15 -1.80
C THR A 316 -2.65 -12.82 -1.30
N CYS A 317 -2.91 -13.01 0.00
CA CYS A 317 -4.22 -12.67 0.59
C CYS A 317 -4.54 -11.18 0.44
N LEU A 318 -3.57 -10.29 0.74
CA LEU A 318 -3.74 -8.84 0.61
C LEU A 318 -4.15 -8.44 -0.81
N LEU A 319 -3.50 -9.02 -1.81
CA LEU A 319 -3.73 -8.69 -3.21
C LEU A 319 -5.04 -9.29 -3.72
N GLU A 320 -5.36 -10.54 -3.36
CA GLU A 320 -6.67 -11.14 -3.65
C GLU A 320 -7.82 -10.31 -3.08
N ASP A 321 -7.70 -9.91 -1.81
CA ASP A 321 -8.69 -9.07 -1.15
C ASP A 321 -8.73 -7.65 -1.71
N THR A 322 -7.61 -7.13 -2.19
CA THR A 322 -7.58 -5.84 -2.91
C THR A 322 -8.43 -5.95 -4.17
N LEU A 323 -8.27 -7.03 -4.95
CA LEU A 323 -9.07 -7.28 -6.15
C LEU A 323 -10.55 -7.50 -5.83
N HIS A 324 -10.87 -8.11 -4.68
CA HIS A 324 -12.26 -8.22 -4.19
C HIS A 324 -12.88 -6.85 -3.89
N VAL A 325 -12.12 -5.91 -3.31
CA VAL A 325 -12.60 -4.54 -3.04
C VAL A 325 -12.72 -3.72 -4.32
N VAL A 326 -11.80 -3.87 -5.27
CA VAL A 326 -11.87 -3.20 -6.59
C VAL A 326 -13.10 -3.68 -7.38
N ASP A 327 -13.46 -4.95 -7.20
CA ASP A 327 -14.71 -5.55 -7.64
C ASP A 327 -14.97 -5.48 -9.16
N MET A 328 -13.95 -5.82 -9.95
CA MET A 328 -14.09 -5.93 -11.42
C MET A 328 -15.12 -6.99 -11.85
N GLU A 329 -15.45 -7.92 -10.96
CA GLU A 329 -16.38 -9.03 -11.19
C GLU A 329 -17.81 -8.71 -10.73
N ALA A 330 -18.05 -7.50 -10.20
CA ALA A 330 -19.35 -7.01 -9.75
C ALA A 330 -20.05 -7.94 -8.72
N ARG A 331 -19.27 -8.43 -7.74
CA ARG A 331 -19.72 -9.29 -6.64
C ARG A 331 -20.27 -8.48 -5.46
N LEU A 332 -19.88 -7.21 -5.30
CA LEU A 332 -20.26 -6.40 -4.15
C LEU A 332 -21.61 -5.69 -4.37
N THR A 333 -22.32 -5.47 -3.26
CA THR A 333 -23.58 -4.73 -3.20
C THR A 333 -23.39 -3.23 -2.94
N GLY A 334 -22.21 -2.83 -2.47
CA GLY A 334 -21.86 -1.46 -2.09
C GLY A 334 -22.15 -1.12 -0.62
N LYS A 335 -22.68 -2.08 0.17
CA LYS A 335 -23.02 -1.90 1.59
C LYS A 335 -22.04 -2.59 2.54
N GLU A 336 -21.01 -3.22 2.00
CA GLU A 336 -20.05 -4.00 2.77
C GLU A 336 -19.21 -3.10 3.67
N LYS A 337 -19.20 -3.40 4.96
CA LYS A 337 -18.23 -2.84 5.91
C LYS A 337 -16.92 -3.63 5.95
N ARG A 338 -16.89 -4.80 5.29
CA ARG A 338 -15.79 -5.76 5.31
C ARG A 338 -15.78 -6.55 4.00
N VAL A 339 -14.61 -6.67 3.39
CA VAL A 339 -14.36 -7.48 2.19
C VAL A 339 -13.03 -8.18 2.39
N GLY A 340 -13.04 -9.51 2.52
CA GLY A 340 -11.85 -10.27 2.90
C GLY A 340 -11.23 -9.74 4.21
N GLY A 341 -9.92 -9.51 4.19
CA GLY A 341 -9.14 -8.89 5.26
C GLY A 341 -9.23 -7.36 5.32
N PHE A 342 -9.96 -6.70 4.41
CA PHE A 342 -10.17 -5.26 4.45
C PHE A 342 -11.39 -4.87 5.29
N ASP A 343 -11.18 -3.84 6.08
CA ASP A 343 -12.16 -3.16 6.91
C ASP A 343 -12.44 -1.77 6.34
N LEU A 344 -13.69 -1.46 6.02
CA LEU A 344 -14.06 -0.12 5.55
C LEU A 344 -13.96 0.84 6.75
N MET A 345 -12.92 1.69 6.75
CA MET A 345 -12.68 2.63 7.85
C MET A 345 -13.35 3.99 7.60
N TRP A 346 -13.47 4.40 6.33
CA TRP A 346 -14.01 5.69 5.93
C TRP A 346 -14.79 5.61 4.62
N ASN A 347 -16.00 6.19 4.59
CA ASN A 347 -16.84 6.30 3.41
C ASN A 347 -17.59 7.64 3.44
N ASP A 348 -16.91 8.69 3.01
CA ASP A 348 -17.31 10.10 3.18
C ASP A 348 -17.60 10.51 4.64
N GLY A 349 -17.05 9.74 5.58
CA GLY A 349 -17.29 9.84 7.01
C GLY A 349 -16.76 8.59 7.71
N PRO A 350 -16.55 8.65 9.04
CA PRO A 350 -16.11 7.48 9.80
C PRO A 350 -17.17 6.38 9.74
N VAL A 351 -16.76 5.15 9.47
CA VAL A 351 -17.67 3.99 9.48
C VAL A 351 -17.62 3.35 10.87
N SER A 352 -18.78 3.20 11.52
CA SER A 352 -18.90 2.59 12.85
C SER A 352 -18.83 1.06 12.79
N ARG A 353 -18.29 0.46 13.87
CA ARG A 353 -18.25 -1.01 14.05
C ARG A 353 -19.64 -1.63 14.19
N GLU A 354 -20.55 -0.93 14.88
CA GLU A 354 -21.91 -1.38 15.13
C GLU A 354 -22.92 -0.55 14.34
N ASP A 355 -24.07 -1.14 14.00
CA ASP A 355 -25.23 -0.44 13.47
C ASP A 355 -25.96 0.28 14.61
N GLY A 356 -25.44 1.44 15.01
CA GLY A 356 -26.00 2.30 16.04
C GLY A 356 -25.69 3.77 15.75
N PRO A 357 -26.39 4.73 16.38
CA PRO A 357 -26.16 6.14 16.15
C PRO A 357 -24.70 6.47 16.47
N SER A 358 -24.01 7.09 15.50
CA SER A 358 -22.63 7.54 15.62
C SER A 358 -22.56 8.51 16.80
N ASP A 359 -21.88 8.10 17.87
CA ASP A 359 -21.63 8.97 19.00
C ASP A 359 -20.63 10.03 18.54
N LEU A 360 -21.14 11.22 18.19
CA LEU A 360 -20.35 12.40 17.84
C LEU A 360 -19.74 13.06 19.09
N SER A 361 -19.43 12.26 20.12
CA SER A 361 -18.96 12.72 21.41
C SER A 361 -17.48 13.09 21.35
N GLY A 362 -17.22 14.31 20.88
CA GLY A 362 -16.32 15.26 21.54
C GLY A 362 -15.00 14.78 22.14
N MET A 363 -14.20 14.00 21.42
CA MET A 363 -12.73 14.02 21.50
C MET A 363 -12.19 13.73 20.10
N GLY A 364 -11.12 14.38 19.67
CA GLY A 364 -10.60 14.36 18.28
C GLY A 364 -10.04 13.03 17.75
N ASN A 365 -10.55 11.89 18.24
CA ASN A 365 -10.23 10.53 17.84
C ASN A 365 -11.47 9.85 17.22
N PHE A 366 -11.35 9.37 15.99
CA PHE A 366 -12.42 8.67 15.29
C PHE A 366 -12.56 7.22 15.80
N VAL A 367 -13.78 6.78 16.10
CA VAL A 367 -14.09 5.36 16.35
C VAL A 367 -14.41 4.71 15.01
N THR A 368 -13.41 4.09 14.39
CA THR A 368 -13.54 3.47 13.06
C THR A 368 -13.77 1.96 13.14
N ASN A 369 -14.43 1.42 12.11
CA ASN A 369 -14.61 0.00 11.90
C ASN A 369 -13.29 -0.66 11.48
N THR A 370 -12.36 -0.81 12.42
CA THR A 370 -11.00 -1.33 12.19
C THR A 370 -10.70 -2.50 13.12
N HIS A 371 -10.11 -3.57 12.60
CA HIS A 371 -9.73 -4.75 13.37
C HIS A 371 -8.24 -5.09 13.18
N LEU A 372 -7.42 -4.05 13.00
CA LEU A 372 -6.00 -4.14 12.73
C LEU A 372 -5.26 -5.02 13.75
N GLY A 373 -4.54 -6.04 13.30
CA GLY A 373 -3.81 -6.98 14.13
C GLY A 373 -4.67 -7.89 15.00
N THR A 374 -5.99 -7.95 14.79
CA THR A 374 -6.85 -8.94 15.46
C THR A 374 -6.90 -10.23 14.65
N LEU A 375 -7.24 -11.35 15.31
CA LEU A 375 -7.45 -12.62 14.61
C LEU A 375 -8.62 -12.46 13.64
N SER A 376 -8.37 -12.74 12.36
CA SER A 376 -9.45 -12.99 11.42
C SER A 376 -10.26 -14.16 11.95
N GLN A 377 -11.57 -13.97 12.18
CA GLN A 377 -12.49 -15.10 12.11
C GLN A 377 -12.46 -15.54 10.64
N THR A 378 -11.57 -16.48 10.35
CA THR A 378 -11.12 -16.78 8.99
C THR A 378 -12.24 -17.27 8.09
N GLY A 379 -12.32 -16.64 6.90
CA GLY A 379 -12.45 -17.26 5.57
C GLY A 379 -13.75 -17.97 5.20
N SER A 380 -14.47 -18.53 6.16
CA SER A 380 -15.58 -19.43 5.87
C SER A 380 -16.94 -18.74 5.86
N GLU A 381 -17.10 -17.55 6.44
CA GLU A 381 -18.37 -16.82 6.37
C GLU A 381 -18.53 -16.01 5.07
N TRP A 382 -17.45 -15.49 4.48
CA TRP A 382 -17.58 -14.70 3.25
C TRP A 382 -17.92 -15.59 2.04
N GLU A 383 -17.25 -16.74 1.89
CA GLU A 383 -17.63 -17.76 0.90
C GLU A 383 -19.03 -18.34 1.18
N ARG A 384 -19.39 -18.58 2.45
CA ARG A 384 -20.74 -19.04 2.81
C ARG A 384 -21.83 -18.00 2.55
N ASN A 385 -21.54 -16.71 2.70
CA ASN A 385 -22.52 -15.63 2.48
C ASN A 385 -22.71 -15.29 1.00
N ILE A 386 -21.75 -15.61 0.13
CA ILE A 386 -21.91 -15.50 -1.34
C ILE A 386 -22.64 -16.74 -1.90
N ILE A 387 -22.44 -17.92 -1.30
CA ILE A 387 -23.05 -19.18 -1.76
C ILE A 387 -24.44 -19.43 -1.09
N GLY A 388 -24.80 -18.64 -0.07
CA GLY A 388 -26.03 -18.76 0.71
C GLY A 388 -27.30 -18.22 0.03
N SER A 389 -27.61 -18.67 -1.19
CA SER A 389 -28.94 -18.52 -1.82
C SER A 389 -29.19 -19.61 -2.88
N GLY A 390 -28.71 -20.83 -2.64
CA GLY A 390 -28.96 -21.97 -3.53
C GLY A 390 -29.13 -23.26 -2.75
N GLY A 391 -30.38 -23.69 -2.59
CA GLY A 391 -30.84 -25.08 -2.36
C GLY A 391 -30.04 -25.94 -1.39
N GLY A 392 -30.60 -26.16 -0.19
CA GLY A 392 -30.05 -27.08 0.79
C GLY A 392 -30.00 -28.54 0.33
N LEU A 393 -28.90 -29.22 0.66
CA LEU A 393 -28.82 -30.66 0.86
C LEU A 393 -27.95 -30.90 2.11
N GLY A 394 -28.49 -31.65 3.06
CA GLY A 394 -27.97 -31.80 4.43
C GLY A 394 -26.63 -32.57 4.54
N PRO A 395 -26.01 -32.54 5.72
CA PRO A 395 -24.67 -33.09 5.92
C PRO A 395 -24.71 -34.62 6.06
N LEU A 396 -24.04 -35.31 5.13
CA LEU A 396 -23.62 -36.70 5.30
C LEU A 396 -22.35 -36.70 6.17
N GLY A 397 -22.50 -37.23 7.39
CA GLY A 397 -21.38 -37.46 8.29
C GLY A 397 -20.35 -38.43 7.70
N ARG A 398 -19.08 -38.19 8.01
CA ARG A 398 -18.03 -39.21 7.92
C ARG A 398 -17.48 -39.48 9.31
N ALA A 399 -17.69 -40.73 9.71
CA ALA A 399 -17.03 -41.39 10.80
C ALA A 399 -15.66 -41.92 10.35
N VAL A 400 -14.76 -42.00 11.33
CA VAL A 400 -13.44 -42.68 11.40
C VAL A 400 -12.31 -42.01 10.62
#